data_AF-A0A7N2RFC2-F1
#
_entry.id   AF-A0A7N2RFC2-F1
#
_cell.length_a   1.000
_cell.length_b   1.000
_cell.length_c   1.000
_cell.angle_alpha   90.00
_cell.angle_beta   90.00
_cell.angle_gamma   90.00
#
_symmetry.space_group_name_H-M   'P 1'
#
loop_
_entity.id
_entity.type
_entity.pdbx_description
1 polymer ?
#
loop_
_entity_poly.entity_id
_entity_poly.type
_entity_poly.pdbx_seq_one_letter_code
_entity_poly.pdbx_strand_id
1 'polypeptide(L)'
;MGEYEDVELRTTAGHSGKLILKNTAKDMLQEKEQVKTALTLYDILKSWSIDEIEQLNSVLRAGERTMVIAKEDGYDEDGARETFLFFDKTYTRFMKVLDRGTKVPTPFKSVGEFPEVNSEWAPKEEVVSVGDYIVTLKLAPILKHLLSKHKDISATSVLRPRVKMYLFNMLCECIYSMINTKVVDITESLLLNWWTCLKILQLAEFKIQFAFDHLKRVVHAYLGLHFGKEEDITLEKIDRDIQALKDKRKCIIAAESTKSSLIKECLREASILKNVSAGTFFLYR
;
A
#
# COMPACT_ATOMS: atom_id res chain seq x y z
N MET A 1 -28.44 -30.24 50.24
CA MET A 1 -27.05 -29.74 50.19
C MET A 1 -26.69 -29.55 48.72
N GLY A 2 -26.53 -28.35 48.16
CA GLY A 2 -26.60 -27.01 48.73
C GLY A 2 -27.34 -26.08 47.76
N GLU A 3 -27.90 -25.02 48.33
CA GLU A 3 -28.53 -23.89 47.65
C GLU A 3 -27.47 -23.03 46.96
N TYR A 4 -27.78 -22.49 45.78
CA TYR A 4 -27.27 -21.19 45.35
C TYR A 4 -28.32 -20.49 44.50
N GLU A 5 -28.56 -19.24 44.87
CA GLU A 5 -29.66 -18.34 44.52
C GLU A 5 -29.66 -17.88 43.06
N ASP A 6 -30.86 -17.49 42.61
CA ASP A 6 -31.09 -16.68 41.42
C ASP A 6 -30.28 -15.38 41.48
N VAL A 7 -29.51 -15.10 40.41
CA VAL A 7 -28.91 -13.78 40.19
C VAL A 7 -29.57 -13.16 38.95
N GLU A 8 -30.55 -12.29 39.18
CA GLU A 8 -31.05 -11.36 38.16
C GLU A 8 -29.97 -10.30 37.85
N LEU A 9 -29.37 -10.37 36.66
CA LEU A 9 -28.62 -9.25 36.08
C LEU A 9 -29.57 -8.38 35.25
N ARG A 10 -30.06 -7.30 35.86
CA ARG A 10 -30.75 -6.22 35.15
C ARG A 10 -29.72 -5.38 34.38
N THR A 11 -29.79 -5.40 33.05
CA THR A 11 -29.15 -4.40 32.20
C THR A 11 -30.15 -3.31 31.83
N THR A 12 -29.70 -2.06 31.90
CA THR A 12 -30.46 -0.84 31.60
C THR A 12 -30.63 -0.65 30.10
N ALA A 13 -31.38 -1.53 29.45
CA ALA A 13 -31.99 -1.36 28.13
C ALA A 13 -32.94 -2.54 27.92
N GLY A 14 -34.14 -2.46 28.51
CA GLY A 14 -35.13 -3.53 28.40
C GLY A 14 -35.47 -3.82 26.95
N HIS A 15 -35.22 -5.06 26.51
CA HIS A 15 -36.04 -5.90 25.61
C HIS A 15 -35.44 -7.32 25.60
N SER A 16 -36.13 -8.28 26.21
CA SER A 16 -35.74 -9.69 26.24
C SER A 16 -36.14 -10.39 24.93
N GLY A 17 -35.16 -10.98 24.24
CA GLY A 17 -35.40 -11.86 23.09
C GLY A 17 -35.99 -13.19 23.53
N LYS A 18 -37.11 -13.59 22.91
CA LYS A 18 -37.73 -14.90 23.12
C LYS A 18 -37.24 -15.86 22.03
N LEU A 19 -36.48 -16.87 22.43
CA LEU A 19 -36.20 -18.08 21.64
C LEU A 19 -37.54 -18.73 21.24
N ILE A 20 -37.83 -18.78 19.94
CA ILE A 20 -38.77 -19.75 19.37
C ILE A 20 -37.94 -20.67 18.50
N LEU A 21 -37.37 -21.69 19.13
CA LEU A 21 -36.62 -22.76 18.49
C LEU A 21 -37.38 -24.05 18.78
N LYS A 22 -38.37 -24.33 17.92
CA LYS A 22 -39.02 -25.63 17.68
C LYS A 22 -40.20 -25.40 16.73
N ASN A 23 -39.93 -25.56 15.43
CA ASN A 23 -40.85 -26.19 14.46
C ASN A 23 -40.34 -26.15 13.00
N THR A 24 -39.20 -25.54 12.70
CA THR A 24 -38.66 -25.51 11.32
C THR A 24 -38.02 -26.82 10.86
N ALA A 25 -37.76 -27.77 11.77
CA ALA A 25 -37.07 -29.03 11.43
C ALA A 25 -37.94 -30.03 10.63
N LYS A 26 -39.25 -29.80 10.52
CA LYS A 26 -40.17 -30.71 9.81
C LYS A 26 -40.49 -30.27 8.37
N ASP A 27 -40.23 -29.01 8.04
CA ASP A 27 -40.33 -28.49 6.67
C ASP A 27 -39.03 -28.70 5.86
N MET A 28 -37.94 -29.15 6.52
CA MET A 28 -36.64 -29.46 5.91
C MET A 28 -36.52 -30.89 5.37
N LEU A 29 -37.62 -31.64 5.25
CA LEU A 29 -37.60 -33.06 4.87
C LEU A 29 -38.42 -33.39 3.60
N GLN A 30 -38.83 -32.38 2.83
CA GLN A 30 -39.53 -32.64 1.55
C GLN A 30 -39.31 -31.59 0.45
N GLU A 31 -38.20 -30.86 0.45
CA GLU A 31 -37.66 -30.32 -0.81
C GLU A 31 -36.53 -31.23 -1.28
N LYS A 32 -36.87 -31.98 -2.33
CA LYS A 32 -35.99 -32.87 -3.08
C LYS A 32 -34.64 -32.22 -3.34
N GLU A 33 -33.62 -32.79 -2.72
CA GLU A 33 -32.37 -33.26 -3.32
C GLU A 33 -32.27 -33.07 -4.85
N GLN A 34 -32.11 -31.82 -5.26
CA GLN A 34 -31.29 -31.45 -6.40
C GLN A 34 -30.14 -30.65 -5.80
N VAL A 35 -28.98 -31.29 -5.67
CA VAL A 35 -27.72 -30.58 -5.45
C VAL A 35 -27.50 -29.71 -6.69
N LYS A 36 -28.06 -28.51 -6.66
CA LYS A 36 -27.77 -27.46 -7.63
C LYS A 36 -26.39 -26.96 -7.25
N THR A 37 -25.36 -27.56 -7.84
CA THR A 37 -23.97 -27.15 -7.63
C THR A 37 -23.91 -25.62 -7.75
N ALA A 38 -23.54 -24.94 -6.67
CA ALA A 38 -23.48 -23.49 -6.66
C ALA A 38 -22.50 -23.06 -7.77
N LEU A 39 -22.98 -22.22 -8.70
CA LEU A 39 -22.17 -21.75 -9.81
C LEU A 39 -21.02 -20.90 -9.24
N THR A 40 -19.79 -21.19 -9.62
CA THR A 40 -18.62 -20.42 -9.18
C THR A 40 -18.10 -19.48 -10.26
N LEU A 41 -17.29 -18.50 -9.88
CA LEU A 41 -16.61 -17.65 -10.86
C LEU A 41 -15.68 -18.48 -11.75
N TYR A 42 -15.10 -19.56 -11.20
CA TYR A 42 -14.32 -20.54 -11.96
C TYR A 42 -15.12 -21.23 -13.07
N ASP A 43 -16.33 -21.70 -12.77
CA ASP A 43 -17.17 -22.36 -13.78
C ASP A 43 -17.54 -21.40 -14.91
N ILE A 44 -17.78 -20.13 -14.58
CA ILE A 44 -18.06 -19.09 -15.56
C ILE A 44 -16.84 -18.84 -16.44
N LEU A 45 -15.66 -18.62 -15.85
CA LEU A 45 -14.43 -18.34 -16.59
C LEU A 45 -14.02 -19.51 -17.50
N LYS A 46 -14.19 -20.75 -17.02
CA LYS A 46 -13.91 -21.95 -17.82
C LYS A 46 -14.82 -22.07 -19.05
N SER A 47 -16.00 -21.46 -19.02
CA SER A 47 -16.96 -21.46 -20.13
C SER A 47 -16.75 -20.33 -21.16
N TRP A 48 -15.68 -19.56 -21.04
CA TRP A 48 -15.38 -18.46 -21.96
C TRP A 48 -14.96 -18.98 -23.33
N SER A 49 -15.35 -18.25 -24.37
CA SER A 49 -14.85 -18.51 -25.73
C SER A 49 -13.42 -18.01 -25.90
N ILE A 50 -12.71 -18.57 -26.88
CA ILE A 50 -11.33 -18.17 -27.23
C ILE A 50 -11.26 -16.66 -27.51
N ASP A 51 -12.24 -16.11 -28.21
CA ASP A 51 -12.34 -14.68 -28.48
C ASP A 51 -12.47 -13.82 -27.21
N GLU A 52 -13.20 -14.29 -26.20
CA GLU A 52 -13.37 -13.57 -24.93
C GLU A 52 -12.07 -13.55 -24.13
N ILE A 53 -11.37 -14.69 -24.13
CA ILE A 53 -10.03 -14.81 -23.52
C ILE A 53 -9.05 -13.88 -24.25
N GLU A 54 -9.03 -13.91 -25.58
CA GLU A 54 -8.10 -13.09 -26.36
C GLU A 54 -8.41 -11.59 -26.22
N GLN A 55 -9.69 -11.21 -26.16
CA GLN A 55 -10.07 -9.84 -25.87
C GLN A 55 -9.59 -9.40 -24.48
N LEU A 56 -9.74 -10.22 -23.44
CA LEU A 56 -9.20 -9.92 -22.11
C LEU A 56 -7.67 -9.77 -22.15
N ASN A 57 -6.97 -10.71 -22.80
CA ASN A 57 -5.51 -10.69 -22.92
C ASN A 57 -5.03 -9.42 -23.62
N SER A 58 -5.74 -8.96 -24.65
CA SER A 58 -5.41 -7.73 -25.35
C SER A 58 -5.41 -6.51 -24.43
N VAL A 59 -6.40 -6.39 -23.54
CA VAL A 59 -6.53 -5.31 -22.56
C VAL A 59 -5.41 -5.40 -21.52
N LEU A 60 -5.15 -6.59 -20.99
CA LEU A 60 -4.12 -6.79 -19.98
C LEU A 60 -2.71 -6.50 -20.52
N ARG A 61 -2.38 -7.00 -21.72
CA ARG A 61 -1.12 -6.71 -22.40
C ARG A 61 -0.97 -5.24 -22.76
N ALA A 62 -2.06 -4.56 -23.14
CA ALA A 62 -2.02 -3.12 -23.35
C ALA A 62 -1.64 -2.40 -22.05
N GLY A 63 -2.20 -2.82 -20.92
CA GLY A 63 -1.80 -2.35 -19.58
C GLY A 63 -0.31 -2.51 -19.31
N GLU A 64 0.24 -3.71 -19.55
CA GLU A 64 1.68 -3.97 -19.35
C GLU A 64 2.56 -3.11 -20.27
N ARG A 65 2.21 -2.98 -21.55
CA ARG A 65 3.00 -2.20 -22.53
C ARG A 65 3.03 -0.72 -22.17
N THR A 66 1.90 -0.13 -21.78
CA THR A 66 1.85 1.27 -21.34
C THR A 66 2.76 1.52 -20.14
N MET A 67 2.87 0.54 -19.22
CA MET A 67 3.79 0.63 -18.09
C MET A 67 5.26 0.48 -18.50
N VAL A 68 5.58 -0.39 -19.45
CA VAL A 68 6.96 -0.56 -19.95
C VAL A 68 7.47 0.70 -20.63
N ILE A 69 6.65 1.34 -21.49
CA ILE A 69 7.04 2.57 -22.22
C ILE A 69 7.38 3.71 -21.25
N ALA A 70 6.68 3.81 -20.10
CA ALA A 70 6.98 4.83 -19.11
C ALA A 70 8.38 4.69 -18.45
N LYS A 71 9.04 3.52 -18.54
CA LYS A 71 10.33 3.25 -17.86
C LYS A 71 11.55 3.93 -18.48
N GLU A 72 11.47 4.41 -19.72
CA GLU A 72 12.67 4.85 -20.48
C GLU A 72 13.14 6.29 -20.19
N ASP A 73 12.44 7.06 -19.34
CA ASP A 73 12.83 8.44 -19.04
C ASP A 73 13.80 8.54 -17.85
N GLY A 74 15.10 8.62 -18.17
CA GLY A 74 16.22 9.25 -17.44
C GLY A 74 16.22 9.22 -15.91
N TYR A 75 17.13 8.44 -15.31
CA TYR A 75 17.52 8.58 -13.91
C TYR A 75 18.52 9.75 -13.79
N ASP A 76 18.15 10.80 -13.05
CA ASP A 76 19.13 11.72 -12.48
C ASP A 76 19.50 11.23 -11.08
N GLU A 77 20.73 10.77 -10.95
CA GLU A 77 21.32 10.15 -9.77
C GLU A 77 22.00 11.23 -8.92
N ASP A 78 21.27 12.28 -8.53
CA ASP A 78 21.78 13.26 -7.58
C ASP A 78 20.65 13.84 -6.72
N GLY A 79 20.78 13.78 -5.40
CA GLY A 79 19.77 14.35 -4.50
C GLY A 79 19.46 13.57 -3.22
N ALA A 80 20.23 12.55 -2.88
CA ALA A 80 20.10 11.82 -1.60
C ALA A 80 20.32 12.71 -0.35
N ARG A 81 20.70 13.99 -0.53
CA ARG A 81 20.92 14.95 0.56
C ARG A 81 19.86 16.06 0.67
N GLU A 82 18.93 16.19 -0.29
CA GLU A 82 17.89 17.25 -0.29
C GLU A 82 16.46 16.70 -0.08
N THR A 83 16.32 15.40 0.19
CA THR A 83 15.07 14.63 0.03
C THR A 83 13.94 15.02 1.00
N PHE A 84 14.24 15.68 2.12
CA PHE A 84 13.25 16.08 3.13
C PHE A 84 12.56 17.42 2.84
N LEU A 85 13.22 18.35 2.14
CA LEU A 85 12.71 19.72 1.97
C LEU A 85 11.72 19.88 0.80
N PHE A 86 11.47 18.82 0.03
CA PHE A 86 10.59 18.87 -1.12
C PHE A 86 9.65 17.66 -1.15
N PHE A 87 8.68 17.64 -0.23
CA PHE A 87 7.54 16.69 -0.27
C PHE A 87 6.93 16.62 -1.68
N ASP A 88 6.81 17.75 -2.37
CA ASP A 88 6.33 17.83 -3.75
C ASP A 88 7.22 17.09 -4.76
N LYS A 89 8.55 17.19 -4.66
CA LYS A 89 9.48 16.48 -5.55
C LYS A 89 9.42 14.97 -5.28
N THR A 90 9.36 14.56 -4.02
CA THR A 90 9.31 13.14 -3.65
C THR A 90 7.97 12.52 -3.98
N TYR A 91 6.86 13.25 -3.77
CA TYR A 91 5.53 12.86 -4.26
C TYR A 91 5.52 12.71 -5.78
N THR A 92 6.04 13.70 -6.51
CA THR A 92 6.12 13.66 -7.98
C THR A 92 6.94 12.47 -8.45
N ARG A 93 8.07 12.18 -7.79
CA ARG A 93 8.89 10.99 -8.07
C ARG A 93 8.13 9.70 -7.79
N PHE A 94 7.43 9.61 -6.67
CA PHE A 94 6.65 8.42 -6.30
C PHE A 94 5.49 8.18 -7.27
N MET A 95 4.75 9.23 -7.64
CA MET A 95 3.71 9.15 -8.66
C MET A 95 4.26 8.72 -10.01
N LYS A 96 5.44 9.23 -10.40
CA LYS A 96 6.15 8.75 -11.60
C LYS A 96 6.49 7.26 -11.48
N VAL A 97 6.91 6.76 -10.32
CA VAL A 97 7.17 5.33 -10.10
C VAL A 97 5.89 4.50 -10.24
N LEU A 98 4.77 4.96 -9.69
CA LEU A 98 3.47 4.30 -9.85
C LEU A 98 3.03 4.28 -11.32
N ASP A 99 3.16 5.39 -12.04
CA ASP A 99 2.87 5.47 -13.46
C ASP A 99 3.83 4.62 -14.32
N ARG A 100 5.08 4.44 -13.86
CA ARG A 100 6.11 3.60 -14.51
C ARG A 100 5.92 2.10 -14.28
N GLY A 101 5.19 1.69 -13.25
CA GLY A 101 4.95 0.29 -12.90
C GLY A 101 6.24 -0.54 -12.75
N THR A 102 6.83 -0.61 -11.55
CA THR A 102 7.83 -1.64 -11.28
C THR A 102 7.17 -3.02 -11.23
N LYS A 103 7.91 -4.06 -11.68
CA LYS A 103 7.43 -5.43 -11.95
C LYS A 103 6.31 -5.85 -11.00
N VAL A 104 5.15 -6.15 -11.56
CA VAL A 104 3.92 -6.50 -10.86
C VAL A 104 4.21 -7.55 -9.77
N PRO A 105 4.11 -7.19 -8.47
CA PRO A 105 4.27 -8.16 -7.40
C PRO A 105 3.02 -9.02 -7.31
N THR A 106 3.15 -10.29 -7.68
CA THR A 106 2.39 -11.49 -7.23
C THR A 106 1.14 -11.20 -6.37
N PRO A 107 0.04 -10.73 -6.98
CA PRO A 107 -1.00 -11.68 -7.38
C PRO A 107 -1.10 -11.89 -8.89
N PHE A 108 -0.43 -11.03 -9.67
CA PHE A 108 -0.53 -11.02 -11.14
C PHE A 108 0.83 -11.31 -11.79
N LYS A 109 1.48 -12.43 -11.43
CA LYS A 109 2.72 -12.84 -12.12
C LYS A 109 2.37 -13.17 -13.57
N SER A 110 3.00 -12.41 -14.48
CA SER A 110 2.98 -12.51 -15.93
C SER A 110 1.58 -12.59 -16.55
N VAL A 111 1.13 -11.52 -17.20
CA VAL A 111 0.19 -11.64 -18.35
C VAL A 111 0.97 -12.23 -19.55
N GLY A 112 1.74 -13.29 -19.31
CA GLY A 112 2.11 -14.24 -20.33
C GLY A 112 0.82 -14.98 -20.70
N GLU A 113 0.57 -15.06 -22.00
CA GLU A 113 -0.57 -15.72 -22.66
C GLU A 113 -1.43 -16.58 -21.74
N PHE A 114 -2.74 -16.29 -21.62
CA PHE A 114 -3.70 -17.10 -20.86
C PHE A 114 -4.03 -18.38 -21.64
N PRO A 115 -3.47 -19.55 -21.30
CA PRO A 115 -3.79 -20.77 -22.02
C PRO A 115 -4.95 -21.50 -21.32
N GLU A 116 -5.05 -21.40 -19.98
CA GLU A 116 -5.97 -22.18 -19.15
C GLU A 116 -6.41 -21.42 -17.88
N VAL A 117 -7.72 -21.47 -17.58
CA VAL A 117 -8.30 -20.96 -16.34
C VAL A 117 -7.90 -21.88 -15.18
N ASN A 118 -6.97 -21.45 -14.32
CA ASN A 118 -6.56 -22.21 -13.13
C ASN A 118 -7.27 -21.68 -11.85
N SER A 119 -7.20 -22.45 -10.77
CA SER A 119 -7.88 -22.14 -9.50
C SER A 119 -7.27 -20.99 -8.68
N GLU A 120 -6.17 -20.40 -9.13
CA GLU A 120 -5.41 -19.38 -8.40
C GLU A 120 -6.03 -17.98 -8.59
N TRP A 121 -6.69 -17.72 -9.73
CA TRP A 121 -7.37 -16.45 -10.06
C TRP A 121 -8.88 -16.58 -10.25
N ALA A 122 -9.39 -17.80 -10.16
CA ALA A 122 -10.80 -18.10 -10.32
C ALA A 122 -11.30 -18.73 -9.01
N PRO A 123 -11.70 -17.89 -8.03
CA PRO A 123 -12.15 -18.39 -6.75
C PRO A 123 -13.33 -19.33 -6.95
N LYS A 124 -13.31 -20.47 -6.26
CA LYS A 124 -14.47 -21.38 -6.11
C LYS A 124 -15.53 -20.79 -5.18
N GLU A 125 -15.57 -19.47 -5.09
CA GLU A 125 -16.56 -18.72 -4.32
C GLU A 125 -17.87 -18.70 -5.10
N GLU A 126 -18.97 -18.80 -4.36
CA GLU A 126 -20.31 -18.66 -4.92
C GLU A 126 -20.49 -17.25 -5.50
N VAL A 127 -21.19 -17.19 -6.63
CA VAL A 127 -21.47 -15.95 -7.32
C VAL A 127 -22.94 -15.56 -7.22
N VAL A 128 -23.20 -14.26 -7.34
CA VAL A 128 -24.53 -13.69 -7.33
C VAL A 128 -24.66 -12.63 -8.43
N SER A 129 -25.86 -12.50 -8.98
CA SER A 129 -26.18 -11.44 -9.94
C SER A 129 -26.43 -10.11 -9.23
N VAL A 130 -25.82 -9.05 -9.73
CA VAL A 130 -26.02 -7.66 -9.30
C VAL A 130 -26.22 -6.81 -10.55
N GLY A 131 -27.47 -6.45 -10.84
CA GLY A 131 -27.83 -5.87 -12.14
C GLY A 131 -27.52 -6.87 -13.26
N ASP A 132 -26.83 -6.39 -14.29
CA ASP A 132 -26.45 -7.20 -15.46
C ASP A 132 -25.13 -7.97 -15.28
N TYR A 133 -24.52 -7.91 -14.09
CA TYR A 133 -23.21 -8.49 -13.83
C TYR A 133 -23.28 -9.63 -12.81
N ILE A 134 -22.32 -10.54 -12.91
CA ILE A 134 -22.10 -11.61 -11.94
C ILE A 134 -20.82 -11.31 -11.17
N VAL A 135 -20.89 -11.41 -9.85
CA VAL A 135 -19.78 -11.12 -8.94
C VAL A 135 -19.74 -12.14 -7.81
N THR A 136 -18.58 -12.37 -7.21
CA THR A 136 -18.49 -13.20 -6.00
C THR A 136 -19.32 -12.59 -4.86
N LEU A 137 -19.89 -13.45 -4.01
CA LEU A 137 -20.82 -13.04 -2.95
C LEU A 137 -20.24 -11.92 -2.05
N LYS A 138 -18.94 -12.01 -1.71
CA LYS A 138 -18.25 -11.03 -0.86
C LYS A 138 -18.18 -9.63 -1.47
N LEU A 139 -18.19 -9.53 -2.81
CA LEU A 139 -18.04 -8.28 -3.55
C LEU A 139 -19.39 -7.67 -3.95
N ALA A 140 -20.48 -8.42 -3.83
CA ALA A 140 -21.82 -7.95 -4.20
C ALA A 140 -22.22 -6.63 -3.53
N PRO A 141 -21.93 -6.38 -2.23
CA PRO A 141 -22.22 -5.07 -1.61
C PRO A 141 -21.46 -3.92 -2.27
N ILE A 142 -20.20 -4.14 -2.65
CA ILE A 142 -19.35 -3.14 -3.32
C ILE A 142 -19.91 -2.82 -4.70
N LEU A 143 -20.23 -3.85 -5.49
CA LEU A 143 -20.78 -3.65 -6.83
C LEU A 143 -22.14 -2.95 -6.80
N LYS A 144 -23.03 -3.34 -5.87
CA LYS A 144 -24.31 -2.65 -5.65
C LYS A 144 -24.10 -1.16 -5.36
N HIS A 145 -23.16 -0.85 -4.46
CA HIS A 145 -22.85 0.53 -4.12
C HIS A 145 -22.30 1.30 -5.32
N LEU A 146 -21.36 0.72 -6.07
CA LEU A 146 -20.77 1.32 -7.27
C LEU A 146 -21.84 1.66 -8.32
N LEU A 147 -22.69 0.70 -8.68
CA LEU A 147 -23.74 0.90 -9.67
C LEU A 147 -24.78 1.93 -9.20
N SER A 148 -25.13 1.92 -7.91
CA SER A 148 -26.08 2.90 -7.36
C SER A 148 -25.56 4.33 -7.44
N LYS A 149 -24.24 4.52 -7.21
CA LYS A 149 -23.62 5.84 -7.08
C LYS A 149 -23.11 6.39 -8.41
N HIS A 150 -22.56 5.52 -9.25
CA HIS A 150 -21.85 5.89 -10.47
C HIS A 150 -22.55 5.42 -11.75
N LYS A 151 -23.68 4.70 -11.63
CA LYS A 151 -24.33 3.97 -12.73
C LYS A 151 -23.36 2.95 -13.34
N ASP A 152 -23.67 2.47 -14.54
CA ASP A 152 -22.75 1.59 -15.27
C ASP A 152 -21.53 2.40 -15.77
N ILE A 153 -20.42 2.25 -15.06
CA ILE A 153 -19.12 2.85 -15.38
C ILE A 153 -18.46 2.24 -16.62
N SER A 154 -18.95 1.10 -17.12
CA SER A 154 -18.47 0.39 -18.30
C SER A 154 -19.28 0.69 -19.58
N ALA A 155 -20.27 1.58 -19.49
CA ALA A 155 -21.22 1.84 -20.58
C ALA A 155 -20.55 2.32 -21.88
N THR A 156 -19.39 3.00 -21.78
CA THR A 156 -18.62 3.45 -22.95
C THR A 156 -17.71 2.38 -23.54
N SER A 157 -17.41 1.33 -22.78
CA SER A 157 -16.49 0.27 -23.21
C SER A 157 -17.10 -0.59 -24.31
N VAL A 158 -16.32 -0.88 -25.36
CA VAL A 158 -16.71 -1.78 -26.46
C VAL A 158 -16.48 -3.26 -26.17
N LEU A 159 -16.03 -3.60 -24.95
CA LEU A 159 -15.72 -4.97 -24.55
C LEU A 159 -16.97 -5.85 -24.48
N ARG A 160 -16.78 -7.17 -24.65
CA ARG A 160 -17.86 -8.15 -24.52
C ARG A 160 -18.38 -8.19 -23.07
N PRO A 161 -19.68 -8.48 -22.84
CA PRO A 161 -20.27 -8.46 -21.50
C PRO A 161 -19.53 -9.32 -20.46
N ARG A 162 -19.06 -10.51 -20.83
CA ARG A 162 -18.30 -11.38 -19.92
C ARG A 162 -16.93 -10.81 -19.54
N VAL A 163 -16.25 -10.15 -20.49
CA VAL A 163 -14.99 -9.45 -20.21
C VAL A 163 -15.24 -8.26 -19.28
N LYS A 164 -16.29 -7.47 -19.52
CA LYS A 164 -16.70 -6.39 -18.61
C LYS A 164 -17.00 -6.91 -17.20
N MET A 165 -17.72 -8.00 -17.09
CA MET A 165 -18.03 -8.66 -15.81
C MET A 165 -16.75 -9.04 -15.04
N TYR A 166 -15.75 -9.63 -15.71
CA TYR A 166 -14.47 -9.93 -15.06
C TYR A 166 -13.75 -8.67 -14.58
N LEU A 167 -13.73 -7.62 -15.40
CA LEU A 167 -13.13 -6.33 -15.02
C LEU A 167 -13.88 -5.68 -13.84
N PHE A 168 -15.20 -5.83 -13.74
CA PHE A 168 -15.95 -5.42 -12.55
C PHE A 168 -15.53 -6.19 -11.29
N ASN A 169 -15.31 -7.50 -11.40
CA ASN A 169 -14.80 -8.29 -10.27
C ASN A 169 -13.40 -7.79 -9.86
N MET A 170 -12.53 -7.54 -10.82
CA MET A 170 -11.19 -6.97 -10.57
C MET A 170 -11.26 -5.61 -9.85
N LEU A 171 -12.14 -4.71 -10.31
CA LEU A 171 -12.35 -3.41 -9.65
C LEU A 171 -12.89 -3.59 -8.23
N CYS A 172 -13.87 -4.48 -8.03
CA CYS A 172 -14.45 -4.72 -6.72
C CYS A 172 -13.44 -5.33 -5.75
N GLU A 173 -12.58 -6.26 -6.19
CA GLU A 173 -11.48 -6.79 -5.39
C GLU A 173 -10.47 -5.71 -5.02
N CYS A 174 -10.11 -4.83 -5.97
CA CYS A 174 -9.22 -3.70 -5.71
C CYS A 174 -9.81 -2.76 -4.64
N ILE A 175 -11.09 -2.42 -4.75
CA ILE A 175 -11.79 -1.61 -3.75
C ILE A 175 -11.91 -2.34 -2.41
N TYR A 176 -12.21 -3.64 -2.42
CA TYR A 176 -12.26 -4.45 -1.22
C TYR A 176 -10.91 -4.46 -0.50
N SER A 177 -9.82 -4.64 -1.25
CA SER A 177 -8.45 -4.56 -0.72
C SER A 177 -8.18 -3.19 -0.09
N MET A 178 -8.50 -2.09 -0.78
CA MET A 178 -8.34 -0.74 -0.23
C MET A 178 -9.16 -0.51 1.06
N ILE A 179 -10.41 -0.99 1.12
CA ILE A 179 -11.28 -0.86 2.31
C ILE A 179 -10.71 -1.61 3.51
N ASN A 180 -10.11 -2.78 3.28
CA ASN A 180 -9.64 -3.67 4.33
C ASN A 180 -8.16 -3.44 4.72
N THR A 181 -7.46 -2.50 4.09
CA THR A 181 -6.07 -2.16 4.42
C THR A 181 -6.02 -0.83 5.17
N LYS A 182 -5.48 -0.84 6.39
CA LYS A 182 -5.22 0.40 7.13
C LYS A 182 -4.04 1.13 6.48
N VAL A 183 -4.06 2.47 6.52
CA VAL A 183 -3.00 3.29 5.90
C VAL A 183 -1.59 2.94 6.44
N VAL A 184 -1.50 2.63 7.74
CA VAL A 184 -0.24 2.22 8.39
C VAL A 184 0.33 0.88 7.91
N ASP A 185 -0.52 0.03 7.33
CA ASP A 185 -0.18 -1.31 6.84
C ASP A 185 0.04 -1.32 5.32
N ILE A 186 -0.06 -0.16 4.66
CA ILE A 186 0.17 -0.02 3.22
C ILE A 186 1.66 -0.23 2.91
N THR A 187 1.92 -0.99 1.86
CA THR A 187 3.24 -1.16 1.26
C THR A 187 3.27 -0.54 -0.14
N GLU A 188 4.46 -0.23 -0.65
CA GLU A 188 4.63 0.22 -2.04
C GLU A 188 4.06 -0.79 -3.04
N SER A 189 4.21 -2.10 -2.76
CA SER A 189 3.66 -3.17 -3.60
C SER A 189 2.13 -3.14 -3.67
N LEU A 190 1.44 -2.84 -2.57
CA LEU A 190 -0.02 -2.69 -2.56
C LEU A 190 -0.45 -1.47 -3.39
N LEU A 191 0.23 -0.34 -3.23
CA LEU A 191 -0.05 0.87 -4.02
C LEU A 191 0.15 0.62 -5.52
N LEU A 192 1.22 -0.07 -5.91
CA LEU A 192 1.47 -0.48 -7.29
C LEU A 192 0.38 -1.40 -7.82
N ASN A 193 -0.07 -2.38 -7.03
CA ASN A 193 -1.12 -3.32 -7.42
C ASN A 193 -2.46 -2.60 -7.64
N TRP A 194 -2.87 -1.73 -6.72
CA TRP A 194 -4.08 -0.93 -6.89
C TRP A 194 -3.99 0.01 -8.09
N TRP A 195 -2.86 0.69 -8.27
CA TRP A 195 -2.64 1.57 -9.42
C TRP A 195 -2.71 0.82 -10.74
N THR A 196 -2.09 -0.36 -10.81
CA THR A 196 -2.09 -1.23 -11.99
C THR A 196 -3.50 -1.68 -12.36
N CYS A 197 -4.27 -2.14 -11.37
CA CYS A 197 -5.66 -2.52 -11.57
C CYS A 197 -6.47 -1.36 -12.18
N LEU A 198 -6.34 -0.15 -11.62
CA LEU A 198 -7.07 1.02 -12.13
C LEU A 198 -6.59 1.43 -13.53
N LYS A 199 -5.30 1.31 -13.86
CA LYS A 199 -4.81 1.59 -15.23
C LYS A 199 -5.39 0.62 -16.27
N ILE A 200 -5.46 -0.67 -15.96
CA ILE A 200 -6.08 -1.68 -16.83
C ILE A 200 -7.54 -1.32 -17.11
N LEU A 201 -8.29 -0.96 -16.07
CA LEU A 201 -9.69 -0.55 -16.19
C LEU A 201 -9.87 0.74 -16.99
N GLN A 202 -8.97 1.72 -16.83
CA GLN A 202 -8.97 2.95 -17.61
C GLN A 202 -8.75 2.67 -19.10
N LEU A 203 -7.81 1.79 -19.43
CA LEU A 203 -7.55 1.34 -20.80
C LEU A 203 -8.73 0.56 -21.40
N ALA A 204 -9.49 -0.14 -20.56
CA ALA A 204 -10.75 -0.77 -20.93
C ALA A 204 -11.92 0.22 -21.08
N GLU A 205 -11.66 1.53 -21.01
CA GLU A 205 -12.63 2.64 -21.12
C GLU A 205 -13.68 2.66 -20.01
N PHE A 206 -13.35 2.14 -18.82
CA PHE A 206 -14.20 2.28 -17.64
C PHE A 206 -14.04 3.69 -17.04
N LYS A 207 -15.15 4.32 -16.68
CA LYS A 207 -15.20 5.65 -16.07
C LYS A 207 -14.92 5.59 -14.57
N ILE A 208 -13.64 5.39 -14.22
CA ILE A 208 -13.18 5.15 -12.84
C ILE A 208 -12.32 6.28 -12.26
N GLN A 209 -12.49 7.52 -12.74
CA GLN A 209 -11.71 8.65 -12.24
C GLN A 209 -11.82 8.83 -10.72
N PHE A 210 -13.01 8.57 -10.16
CA PHE A 210 -13.25 8.61 -8.71
C PHE A 210 -12.34 7.64 -7.92
N ALA A 211 -12.00 6.48 -8.49
CA ALA A 211 -11.13 5.50 -7.86
C ALA A 211 -9.67 5.97 -7.87
N PHE A 212 -9.22 6.58 -8.98
CA PHE A 212 -7.90 7.22 -9.03
C PHE A 212 -7.78 8.37 -8.04
N ASP A 213 -8.79 9.21 -7.94
CA ASP A 213 -8.79 10.34 -7.01
C ASP A 213 -8.75 9.85 -5.55
N HIS A 214 -9.44 8.75 -5.24
CA HIS A 214 -9.34 8.10 -3.94
C HIS A 214 -7.94 7.53 -3.69
N LEU A 215 -7.38 6.78 -4.65
CA LEU A 215 -6.05 6.19 -4.52
C LEU A 215 -4.96 7.25 -4.34
N LYS A 216 -5.04 8.39 -5.03
CA LYS A 216 -4.13 9.53 -4.81
C LYS A 216 -4.18 10.04 -3.38
N ARG A 217 -5.37 10.14 -2.78
CA ARG A 217 -5.52 10.52 -1.36
C ARG A 217 -4.89 9.47 -0.43
N VAL A 218 -5.04 8.20 -0.75
CA VAL A 218 -4.40 7.10 0.00
C VAL A 218 -2.87 7.19 -0.11
N VAL A 219 -2.33 7.46 -1.29
CA VAL A 219 -0.89 7.69 -1.51
C VAL A 219 -0.39 8.88 -0.69
N HIS A 220 -1.13 10.00 -0.65
CA HIS A 220 -0.77 11.13 0.21
C HIS A 220 -0.70 10.75 1.68
N ALA A 221 -1.68 9.99 2.17
CA ALA A 221 -1.71 9.56 3.57
C ALA A 221 -0.55 8.60 3.89
N TYR A 222 -0.25 7.65 3.00
CA TYR A 222 0.90 6.75 3.11
C TYR A 222 2.21 7.53 3.20
N LEU A 223 2.43 8.47 2.27
CA LEU A 223 3.63 9.29 2.24
C LEU A 223 3.74 10.17 3.49
N GLY A 224 2.65 10.81 3.93
CA GLY A 224 2.64 11.61 5.16
C GLY A 224 3.09 10.81 6.39
N LEU A 225 2.63 9.56 6.53
CA LEU A 225 3.08 8.68 7.61
C LEU A 225 4.54 8.25 7.47
N HIS A 226 4.99 8.00 6.24
CA HIS A 226 6.37 7.59 5.99
C HIS A 226 7.36 8.73 6.26
N PHE A 227 7.05 9.95 5.82
CA PHE A 227 7.90 11.11 6.06
C PHE A 227 7.89 11.54 7.53
N GLY A 228 6.74 11.51 8.22
CA GLY A 228 6.70 11.85 9.64
C GLY A 228 7.63 10.96 10.47
N LYS A 229 7.62 9.65 10.22
CA LYS A 229 8.53 8.71 10.90
C LYS A 229 10.00 8.98 10.58
N GLU A 230 10.32 9.25 9.33
CA GLU A 230 11.70 9.48 8.90
C GLU A 230 12.24 10.82 9.45
N GLU A 231 11.39 11.84 9.51
CA GLU A 231 11.70 13.14 10.11
C GLU A 231 12.01 12.99 11.60
N ASP A 232 11.17 12.27 12.35
CA ASP A 232 11.38 12.00 13.77
C ASP A 232 12.72 11.28 14.01
N ILE A 233 13.01 10.22 13.25
CA ILE A 233 14.28 9.46 13.36
C ILE A 233 15.49 10.35 13.04
N THR A 234 15.37 11.21 12.02
CA THR A 234 16.44 12.11 11.60
C THR A 234 16.70 13.18 12.66
N LEU A 235 15.64 13.76 13.21
CA LEU A 235 15.71 14.76 14.27
C LEU A 235 16.37 14.16 15.53
N GLU A 236 15.93 12.99 15.97
CA GLU A 236 16.52 12.28 17.11
C GLU A 236 18.03 12.03 16.92
N LYS A 237 18.44 11.68 15.70
CA LYS A 237 19.87 11.48 15.38
C LYS A 237 20.65 12.79 15.47
N ILE A 238 20.13 13.87 14.91
CA ILE A 238 20.76 15.20 14.98
C ILE A 238 20.87 15.67 16.43
N ASP A 239 19.83 15.47 17.24
CA ASP A 239 19.83 15.84 18.65
C ASP A 239 20.90 15.06 19.44
N ARG A 240 21.05 13.76 19.18
CA ARG A 240 22.13 12.95 19.75
C ARG A 240 23.51 13.48 19.35
N ASP A 241 23.72 13.82 18.08
CA ASP A 241 25.00 14.33 17.59
C ASP A 241 25.33 15.71 18.20
N ILE A 242 24.33 16.60 18.31
CA ILE A 242 24.46 17.89 19.00
C ILE A 242 24.87 17.69 20.46
N GLN A 243 24.24 16.74 21.15
CA GLN A 243 24.55 16.47 22.55
C GLN A 243 25.98 15.92 22.71
N ALA A 244 26.39 14.97 21.86
CA ALA A 244 27.75 14.45 21.86
C ALA A 244 28.80 15.54 21.62
N LEU A 245 28.54 16.46 20.69
CA LEU A 245 29.42 17.61 20.43
C LEU A 245 29.47 18.59 21.61
N LYS A 246 28.34 18.85 22.26
CA LYS A 246 28.28 19.68 23.47
C LYS A 246 29.12 19.09 24.60
N ASP A 247 29.07 17.78 24.81
CA ASP A 247 29.83 17.13 25.87
C ASP A 247 31.33 17.07 25.54
N LYS A 248 31.70 16.81 24.28
CA LYS A 248 33.09 16.94 23.81
C LYS A 248 33.64 18.35 24.04
N ARG A 249 32.85 19.39 23.77
CA ARG A 249 33.22 20.78 24.04
C ARG A 249 33.47 21.03 25.53
N LYS A 250 32.60 20.53 26.42
CA LYS A 250 32.81 20.65 27.88
C LYS A 250 34.11 19.97 28.33
N CYS A 251 34.41 18.77 27.81
CA CYS A 251 35.66 18.06 28.11
C CYS A 251 36.90 18.86 27.68
N ILE A 252 36.85 19.50 26.50
CA ILE A 252 37.94 20.36 26.03
C ILE A 252 38.12 21.57 26.96
N ILE A 253 37.03 22.26 27.34
CA ILE A 253 37.08 23.39 28.28
C ILE A 253 37.67 22.97 29.63
N ALA A 254 37.26 21.81 30.17
CA ALA A 254 37.79 21.28 31.42
C ALA A 254 39.27 20.88 31.31
N ALA A 255 39.70 20.34 30.17
CA ALA A 255 41.11 20.05 29.90
C ALA A 255 41.94 21.34 29.80
N GLU A 256 41.37 22.41 29.25
CA GLU A 256 42.03 23.72 29.19
C GLU A 256 42.23 24.36 30.57
N SER A 257 41.25 24.27 31.46
CA SER A 257 41.40 24.74 32.84
C SER A 257 42.40 23.91 33.64
N THR A 258 42.65 22.66 33.20
CA THR A 258 43.55 21.70 33.86
C THR A 258 44.83 21.46 33.06
N LYS A 259 45.33 22.49 32.36
CA LYS A 259 46.61 22.39 31.61
C LYS A 259 47.76 22.03 32.58
N SER A 260 48.37 20.87 32.33
CA SER A 260 49.58 20.39 33.02
C SER A 260 50.72 21.42 32.95
N SER A 261 51.61 21.41 33.94
CA SER A 261 52.81 22.26 33.97
C SER A 261 53.65 22.11 32.70
N LEU A 262 53.76 20.89 32.18
CA LEU A 262 54.45 20.56 30.92
C LEU A 262 53.85 21.27 29.71
N ILE A 263 52.52 21.26 29.57
CA ILE A 263 51.84 21.95 28.45
C ILE A 263 52.04 23.46 28.57
N LYS A 264 51.96 24.02 29.78
CA LYS A 264 52.22 25.45 30.02
C LYS A 264 53.65 25.83 29.66
N GLU A 265 54.62 24.97 29.97
CA GLU A 265 56.03 25.17 29.61
C GLU A 265 56.25 25.09 28.10
N CYS A 266 55.72 24.07 27.43
CA CYS A 266 55.77 23.98 25.97
C CYS A 266 55.13 25.19 25.29
N LEU A 267 54.01 25.70 25.80
CA LEU A 267 53.36 26.91 25.27
C LEU A 267 54.22 28.17 25.47
N ARG A 268 54.94 28.29 26.59
CA ARG A 268 55.89 29.40 26.82
C ARG A 268 57.06 29.33 25.84
N GLU A 269 57.72 28.18 25.73
CA GLU A 269 58.81 27.96 24.78
C GLU A 269 58.35 28.24 23.35
N ALA A 270 57.19 27.72 22.94
CA ALA A 270 56.62 28.00 21.63
C ALA A 270 56.37 29.50 21.41
N SER A 271 55.89 30.24 22.42
CA SER A 271 55.67 31.68 22.31
C SER A 271 56.97 32.47 22.15
N ILE A 272 58.05 32.03 22.79
CA ILE A 272 59.39 32.64 22.68
C ILE A 272 59.99 32.32 21.31
N LEU A 273 59.85 31.07 20.86
CA LEU A 273 60.56 30.54 19.70
C LEU A 273 59.83 30.73 18.37
N LYS A 274 58.51 31.02 18.36
CA LYS A 274 57.69 30.99 17.12
C LYS A 274 58.17 31.85 15.96
N ASN A 275 58.92 32.93 16.24
CA ASN A 275 59.35 33.92 15.24
C ASN A 275 60.87 34.00 15.07
N VAL A 276 61.62 33.09 15.69
CA VAL A 276 63.09 33.03 15.62
C VAL A 276 63.52 31.73 14.96
N SER A 277 64.63 31.76 14.22
CA SER A 277 65.12 30.55 13.57
C SER A 277 65.50 29.50 14.63
N ALA A 278 65.22 28.23 14.37
CA ALA A 278 65.52 27.15 15.32
C ALA A 278 67.01 27.06 15.70
N GLY A 279 67.91 27.58 14.84
CA GLY A 279 69.36 27.64 15.09
C GLY A 279 69.81 28.86 15.91
N THR A 280 68.95 29.86 16.11
CA THR A 280 69.34 31.17 16.67
C THR A 280 69.91 31.04 18.09
N PHE A 281 69.36 30.15 18.91
CA PHE A 281 69.81 29.97 20.30
C PHE A 281 71.05 29.06 20.44
N PHE A 282 71.47 28.37 19.38
CA PHE A 282 72.73 27.61 19.37
C PHE A 282 73.96 28.52 19.15
N LEU A 283 73.76 29.73 18.66
CA LEU A 283 74.84 30.65 18.26
C LEU A 283 75.22 31.67 19.34
N TYR A 284 74.53 31.70 20.50
CA TYR A 284 74.71 32.70 21.57
C TYR A 284 74.97 32.09 22.97
N ARG A 285 75.45 30.84 23.04
CA ARG A 285 75.79 30.16 24.29
C ARG A 285 77.28 29.81 24.33
#